data_AF-A0A661N2P3-F1
#
_entry.id   AF-A0A661N2P3-F1
#
_cell.length_a   1.000
_cell.length_b   1.000
_cell.length_c   1.000
_cell.angle_alpha   90.00
_cell.angle_beta   90.00
_cell.angle_gamma   90.00
#
_symmetry.space_group_name_H-M   'P 1'
#
loop_
_entity.id
_entity.type
_entity.pdbx_description
1 polymer ?
#
loop_
_entity_poly.entity_id
_entity_poly.type
_entity_poly.pdbx_seq_one_letter_code
_entity_poly.pdbx_strand_id
1 'polypeptide(L)'
;MRELGIVVALSALMCLLSGVWFAPWEVLYSSGIWLTLAGFVVGVPTGFIYHVRLFQVLRPRGELPRGWYWRPLRFNACLRREERARVMVWCYVGGLGFVIICLGLVLMGAGVSMALIRGA
;
A
#
# COMPACT_ATOMS: atom_id res chain seq x y z
N MET A 1 13.87 -10.89 26.66
CA MET A 1 12.81 -11.39 25.73
C MET A 1 12.66 -10.47 24.52
N ARG A 2 12.62 -9.15 24.69
CA ARG A 2 12.56 -8.19 23.57
C ARG A 2 13.80 -8.21 22.68
N GLU A 3 15.01 -8.31 23.23
CA GLU A 3 16.23 -8.34 22.39
C GLU A 3 16.30 -9.61 21.53
N LEU A 4 15.96 -10.77 22.10
CA LEU A 4 15.88 -12.04 21.36
C LEU A 4 14.88 -11.96 20.20
N GLY A 5 13.71 -11.34 20.40
CA GLY A 5 12.73 -11.14 19.34
C GLY A 5 13.27 -10.26 18.21
N ILE A 6 14.00 -9.19 18.54
CA ILE A 6 14.62 -8.30 17.54
C ILE A 6 15.70 -9.06 16.75
N VAL A 7 16.56 -9.83 17.42
CA VAL A 7 17.62 -10.61 16.78
C VAL A 7 17.01 -11.65 15.84
N VAL A 8 15.99 -12.39 16.27
CA VAL A 8 15.30 -13.38 15.41
C VAL A 8 14.65 -12.69 14.20
N ALA A 9 14.00 -11.54 14.38
CA ALA A 9 13.38 -10.80 13.29
C ALA A 9 14.42 -10.29 12.27
N LEU A 10 15.55 -9.75 12.73
CA LEU A 10 16.64 -9.31 11.87
C LEU A 10 17.26 -10.47 11.10
N SER A 11 17.55 -11.58 11.77
CA SER A 11 18.09 -12.79 11.12
C SER A 11 17.12 -13.33 10.06
N ALA A 12 15.82 -13.40 10.36
CA ALA A 12 14.80 -13.82 9.39
C ALA A 12 14.72 -12.87 8.18
N LEU A 13 14.79 -11.56 8.41
CA LEU A 13 14.83 -10.55 7.35
C LEU A 13 16.07 -10.70 6.47
N MET A 14 17.25 -10.89 7.07
CA MET A 14 18.49 -11.11 6.32
C MET A 14 18.43 -12.40 5.52
N CYS A 15 17.88 -13.49 6.06
CA CYS A 15 17.65 -14.74 5.32
C CYS A 15 16.69 -14.53 4.13
N LEU A 16 15.59 -13.79 4.32
CA LEU A 16 14.67 -13.44 3.24
C LEU A 16 15.36 -12.65 2.14
N LEU A 17 16.14 -11.62 2.50
CA LEU A 17 16.90 -10.80 1.55
C LEU A 17 18.00 -11.60 0.83
N SER A 18 18.64 -12.55 1.51
CA SER A 18 19.61 -13.47 0.89
C SER A 18 18.91 -14.45 -0.06
N GLY A 19 17.74 -14.96 0.31
CA GLY A 19 16.95 -15.86 -0.53
C GLY A 19 16.54 -15.24 -1.86
N VAL A 20 16.32 -13.92 -1.89
CA VAL A 20 16.09 -13.16 -3.12
C VAL A 20 17.26 -13.33 -4.11
N TRP A 21 18.51 -13.37 -3.63
CA TRP A 21 19.66 -13.58 -4.50
C TRP A 21 19.67 -14.98 -5.13
N PHE A 22 19.21 -16.02 -4.45
CA PHE A 22 19.17 -17.36 -5.01
C PHE A 22 17.97 -17.60 -5.93
N ALA A 23 16.99 -16.70 -5.96
CA ALA A 23 15.82 -16.81 -6.80
C ALA A 23 16.13 -16.44 -8.27
N PRO A 24 15.43 -17.07 -9.24
CA PRO A 24 15.46 -16.62 -10.64
C PRO A 24 14.86 -15.22 -10.76
N TRP A 25 15.42 -14.41 -11.65
CA TRP A 25 14.96 -13.04 -11.87
C TRP A 25 13.51 -13.01 -12.40
N GLU A 26 13.12 -14.03 -13.17
CA GLU A 26 11.78 -14.20 -13.72
C GLU A 26 10.74 -14.39 -12.61
N VAL A 27 11.09 -15.13 -11.57
CA VAL A 27 10.23 -15.37 -10.41
C VAL A 27 10.07 -14.08 -9.61
N LEU A 28 11.16 -13.33 -9.42
CA LEU A 28 11.12 -12.03 -8.75
C LEU A 28 10.26 -11.02 -9.50
N TYR A 29 10.42 -10.97 -10.82
CA TYR A 29 9.68 -10.06 -11.68
C TYR A 29 8.20 -10.42 -11.74
N SER A 30 7.85 -11.70 -11.94
CA SER A 30 6.48 -12.19 -11.99
C SER A 30 5.76 -12.01 -10.64
N SER A 31 6.41 -12.33 -9.53
CA SER A 31 5.86 -12.08 -8.19
C SER A 31 5.64 -10.60 -7.92
N GLY A 32 6.55 -9.73 -8.36
CA GLY A 32 6.38 -8.28 -8.33
C GLY A 32 5.14 -7.82 -9.11
N ILE A 33 4.93 -8.33 -10.33
CA ILE A 33 3.72 -8.04 -11.13
C ILE A 33 2.45 -8.44 -10.38
N TRP A 34 2.37 -9.68 -9.89
CA TRP A 34 1.20 -10.17 -9.18
C TRP A 34 0.91 -9.36 -7.91
N LEU A 35 1.96 -8.98 -7.18
CA LEU A 35 1.82 -8.18 -5.97
C LEU A 35 1.34 -6.76 -6.29
N THR A 36 1.90 -6.12 -7.33
CA THR A 36 1.44 -4.82 -7.81
C THR A 36 -0.02 -4.89 -8.27
N LEU A 37 -0.42 -5.91 -9.03
CA LEU A 37 -1.80 -6.12 -9.45
C LEU A 37 -2.74 -6.30 -8.25
N ALA A 38 -2.37 -7.13 -7.28
CA ALA A 38 -3.15 -7.30 -6.05
C ALA A 38 -3.30 -5.97 -5.29
N GLY A 39 -2.21 -5.21 -5.18
CA GLY A 39 -2.20 -3.88 -4.59
C GLY A 39 -3.11 -2.90 -5.33
N PHE A 40 -3.18 -2.96 -6.66
CA PHE A 40 -4.11 -2.16 -7.46
C PHE A 40 -5.56 -2.56 -7.25
N VAL A 41 -5.86 -3.87 -7.29
CA VAL A 41 -7.21 -4.42 -7.09
C VAL A 41 -7.75 -4.08 -5.70
N VAL A 42 -6.89 -3.98 -4.68
CA VAL A 42 -7.32 -3.57 -3.34
C VAL A 42 -7.30 -2.05 -3.19
N GLY A 43 -6.20 -1.39 -3.57
CA GLY A 43 -5.94 0.03 -3.32
C GLY A 43 -6.86 0.97 -4.10
N VAL A 44 -7.13 0.68 -5.39
CA VAL A 44 -7.96 1.57 -6.22
C VAL A 44 -9.43 1.54 -5.78
N PRO A 45 -10.09 0.37 -5.60
CA PRO A 45 -11.47 0.35 -5.15
C PRO A 45 -11.64 0.89 -3.75
N THR A 46 -10.71 0.62 -2.83
CA THR A 46 -10.80 1.13 -1.44
C THR A 46 -10.57 2.64 -1.37
N GLY A 47 -9.65 3.18 -2.17
CA GLY A 47 -9.48 4.62 -2.36
C GLY A 47 -10.73 5.29 -2.94
N PHE A 48 -11.40 4.63 -3.90
CA PHE A 48 -12.66 5.10 -4.45
C PHE A 48 -13.79 5.06 -3.42
N ILE A 49 -13.93 3.98 -2.66
CA ILE A 49 -14.91 3.84 -1.57
C ILE A 49 -14.69 4.93 -0.52
N TYR A 50 -13.44 5.24 -0.17
CA TYR A 50 -13.12 6.34 0.73
C TYR A 50 -13.65 7.69 0.21
N HIS A 51 -13.45 8.00 -1.07
CA HIS A 51 -13.97 9.23 -1.68
C HIS A 51 -15.50 9.27 -1.68
N VAL A 52 -16.16 8.16 -2.03
CA VAL A 52 -17.63 8.07 -2.03
C VAL A 52 -18.19 8.24 -0.62
N ARG A 53 -17.58 7.61 0.39
CA ARG A 53 -17.99 7.74 1.79
C ARG A 53 -17.79 9.16 2.32
N LEU A 54 -16.67 9.80 1.96
CA LEU A 54 -16.41 11.19 2.31
C LEU A 54 -17.49 12.12 1.70
N PHE A 55 -17.86 11.89 0.44
CA PHE A 55 -18.94 12.61 -0.22
C PHE A 55 -20.30 12.37 0.45
N GLN A 56 -20.63 11.12 0.79
CA GLN A 56 -21.89 10.77 1.44
C GLN A 56 -22.07 11.42 2.82
N VAL A 57 -20.98 11.64 3.57
CA VAL A 57 -21.04 12.26 4.90
C VAL A 57 -21.08 13.79 4.81
N LEU A 58 -20.32 14.39 3.88
CA LEU A 58 -20.22 15.85 3.76
C LEU A 58 -21.37 16.48 2.94
N ARG A 59 -21.92 15.78 1.93
CA ARG A 59 -23.01 16.29 1.08
C ARG A 59 -24.29 16.65 1.86
N PRO A 60 -24.81 15.80 2.76
CA PRO A 60 -26.03 16.11 3.52
C PRO A 60 -25.87 17.29 4.47
N ARG A 61 -24.63 17.60 4.88
CA ARG A 61 -24.32 18.70 5.80
C ARG A 61 -24.16 20.06 5.10
N GLY A 62 -24.15 20.09 3.77
CA GLY A 62 -23.80 21.31 3.02
C GLY A 62 -22.33 21.74 3.14
N GLU A 63 -21.52 20.94 3.84
CA GLU A 63 -20.09 21.19 4.11
C GLU A 63 -19.20 20.61 3.00
N LEU A 64 -19.67 20.63 1.75
CA LEU A 64 -18.94 20.06 0.60
C LEU A 64 -18.27 21.17 -0.22
N PRO A 65 -17.08 21.65 0.19
CA PRO A 65 -16.40 22.72 -0.52
C PRO A 65 -15.98 22.31 -1.93
N ARG A 66 -15.98 23.28 -2.85
CA ARG A 66 -15.46 23.12 -4.21
C ARG A 66 -13.99 22.66 -4.14
N GLY A 67 -13.66 21.55 -4.80
CA GLY A 67 -12.31 20.97 -4.81
C GLY A 67 -12.06 19.89 -3.74
N TRP A 68 -13.11 19.38 -3.08
CA TRP A 68 -12.99 18.31 -2.07
C TRP A 68 -12.22 17.07 -2.56
N TYR A 69 -12.36 16.73 -3.84
CA TYR A 69 -11.71 15.59 -4.49
C TYR A 69 -10.19 15.76 -4.67
N TRP A 70 -9.67 16.99 -4.74
CA TRP A 70 -8.23 17.26 -4.82
C TRP A 70 -7.54 17.23 -3.46
N ARG A 71 -8.28 17.49 -2.37
CA ARG A 71 -7.72 17.60 -1.01
C ARG A 71 -8.56 16.84 0.03
N PRO A 72 -8.88 15.56 -0.18
CA PRO A 72 -9.81 14.81 0.67
C PRO A 72 -9.33 14.73 2.13
N LEU A 73 -8.01 14.62 2.34
CA LEU A 73 -7.37 14.57 3.66
C LEU A 73 -7.59 15.83 4.49
N ARG A 74 -7.75 17.00 3.85
CA ARG A 74 -7.95 18.28 4.53
C ARG A 74 -9.34 18.38 5.15
N PHE A 75 -10.31 17.64 4.59
CA PHE A 75 -11.69 17.59 5.05
C PHE A 75 -11.96 16.48 6.06
N ASN A 76 -10.97 15.63 6.34
CA ASN A 76 -11.05 14.67 7.46
C ASN A 76 -11.15 15.37 8.83
N ALA A 77 -10.77 16.64 8.94
CA ALA A 77 -10.96 17.46 10.15
C ALA A 77 -12.43 17.87 10.38
N CYS A 78 -13.25 17.87 9.32
CA CYS A 78 -14.69 18.15 9.41
C CYS A 78 -15.51 16.90 9.80
N LEU A 79 -14.89 15.72 9.82
CA LEU A 79 -15.56 14.50 10.24
C LEU A 79 -15.71 14.46 11.76
N ARG A 80 -16.93 14.20 12.24
CA ARG A 80 -17.17 13.88 13.66
C ARG A 80 -16.35 12.65 14.06
N ARG A 81 -15.91 12.58 15.32
CA ARG A 81 -15.05 11.50 15.85
C ARG A 81 -15.57 10.09 15.54
N GLU A 82 -16.89 9.93 15.59
CA GLU A 82 -17.61 8.67 15.37
C GLU A 82 -17.59 8.23 13.89
N GLU A 83 -17.73 9.19 12.97
CA GLU A 83 -17.75 8.93 11.52
C GLU A 83 -16.34 8.82 10.94
N ARG A 84 -15.41 9.59 11.53
CA ARG A 84 -14.00 9.61 11.17
C ARG A 84 -13.39 8.21 11.26
N ALA A 85 -13.71 7.43 12.29
CA ALA A 85 -13.18 6.07 12.43
C ALA A 85 -13.57 5.18 11.24
N ARG A 86 -14.86 5.17 10.86
CA ARG A 86 -15.35 4.34 9.74
C ARG A 86 -14.78 4.76 8.39
N VAL A 87 -14.63 6.06 8.15
CA VAL A 87 -14.07 6.58 6.88
C VAL A 87 -12.55 6.37 6.83
N MET A 88 -11.84 6.59 7.94
CA MET A 88 -10.38 6.42 8.02
C MET A 88 -9.93 4.97 7.85
N VAL A 89 -10.72 3.96 8.27
CA VAL A 89 -10.38 2.55 8.01
C VAL A 89 -10.21 2.30 6.51
N TRP A 90 -11.12 2.80 5.66
CA TRP A 90 -10.98 2.66 4.21
C TRP A 90 -9.76 3.41 3.65
N CYS A 91 -9.42 4.56 4.24
CA CYS A 91 -8.20 5.28 3.90
C CYS A 91 -6.94 4.46 4.26
N TYR A 92 -6.92 3.80 5.42
CA TYR A 92 -5.80 2.95 5.83
C TYR A 92 -5.70 1.69 4.98
N VAL A 93 -6.82 1.05 4.64
CA VAL A 93 -6.81 -0.11 3.73
C VAL A 93 -6.33 0.29 2.33
N GLY A 94 -6.76 1.45 1.82
CA GLY A 94 -6.25 1.98 0.56
C GLY A 94 -4.75 2.30 0.61
N GLY A 95 -4.29 2.89 1.70
CA GLY A 95 -2.86 3.12 1.95
C GLY A 95 -2.05 1.82 2.03
N LEU A 96 -2.62 0.77 2.63
CA LEU A 96 -2.00 -0.55 2.67
C LEU A 96 -1.90 -1.16 1.26
N GLY A 97 -2.94 -1.01 0.43
CA GLY A 97 -2.89 -1.34 -1.00
C GLY A 97 -1.78 -0.61 -1.75
N PHE A 98 -1.57 0.68 -1.47
CA PHE A 98 -0.48 1.45 -2.05
C PHE A 98 0.91 0.95 -1.60
N VAL A 99 1.07 0.60 -0.32
CA VAL A 99 2.32 0.00 0.18
C VAL A 99 2.62 -1.33 -0.53
N ILE A 100 1.60 -2.16 -0.76
CA ILE A 100 1.72 -3.41 -1.52
C ILE A 100 2.17 -3.13 -2.96
N ILE A 101 1.62 -2.10 -3.62
CA ILE A 101 2.05 -1.67 -4.97
C ILE A 101 3.54 -1.31 -4.95
N CYS A 102 3.97 -0.48 -4.00
CA CYS A 102 5.37 -0.08 -3.89
C CYS A 102 6.30 -1.29 -3.67
N LEU A 103 5.89 -2.25 -2.84
CA LEU A 103 6.66 -3.47 -2.61
C LEU A 103 6.80 -4.30 -3.91
N GLY A 104 5.72 -4.41 -4.68
CA GLY A 104 5.73 -5.09 -5.98
C GLY A 104 6.66 -4.40 -6.99
N LEU A 105 6.65 -3.07 -7.05
CA LEU A 105 7.56 -2.30 -7.91
C LEU A 105 9.03 -2.48 -7.51
N VAL A 106 9.33 -2.54 -6.22
CA VAL A 106 10.70 -2.82 -5.73
C VAL A 106 11.14 -4.23 -6.14
N LEU A 107 10.27 -5.23 -6.03
CA LEU A 107 10.54 -6.60 -6.49
C LEU A 107 10.79 -6.66 -8.00
N MET A 108 9.97 -5.98 -8.80
CA MET A 108 10.17 -5.89 -10.25
C MET A 108 11.51 -5.23 -10.59
N GLY A 109 11.83 -4.10 -9.94
CA GLY A 109 13.10 -3.38 -10.13
C GLY A 109 14.31 -4.22 -9.73
N ALA A 110 14.22 -4.97 -8.62
CA ALA A 110 15.23 -5.92 -8.20
C ALA A 110 15.40 -7.08 -9.20
N GLY A 111 14.31 -7.62 -9.73
CA GLY A 111 14.34 -8.66 -10.77
C GLY A 111 15.05 -8.18 -12.05
N VAL A 112 14.67 -7.00 -12.56
CA VAL A 112 15.33 -6.40 -13.74
C VAL A 112 16.80 -6.12 -13.48
N SER A 113 17.13 -5.55 -12.31
CA SER A 113 18.53 -5.27 -11.94
C SER A 113 19.35 -6.55 -11.89
N MET A 114 18.78 -7.63 -11.36
CA MET A 114 19.41 -8.95 -11.29
C MET A 114 19.62 -9.55 -12.68
N ALA A 115 18.64 -9.42 -13.59
CA ALA A 115 18.79 -9.85 -14.98
C ALA A 115 19.95 -9.13 -15.67
N LEU A 116 20.05 -7.80 -15.49
CA LEU A 116 21.12 -6.98 -16.03
C LEU A 116 22.50 -7.34 -15.45
N ILE A 117 22.60 -7.57 -14.13
CA ILE A 117 23.87 -7.91 -13.46
C ILE A 117 24.33 -9.33 -13.84
N ARG A 118 23.39 -10.26 -14.01
CA ARG A 118 23.71 -11.67 -14.31
C ARG A 118 23.92 -11.95 -15.79
N GLY A 119 23.70 -10.97 -16.68
CA GLY A 119 23.92 -11.11 -18.10
C GLY A 119 23.04 -12.19 -18.73
N ALA A 120 21.76 -12.22 -18.36
CA ALA A 120 20.74 -13.00 -19.07
C ALA A 120 20.46 -12.40 -20.45
#